data_AF-A0A938S3A0-F1
#
_entry.id   AF-A0A938S3A0-F1
#
_cell.length_a   1.000
_cell.length_b   1.000
_cell.length_c   1.000
_cell.angle_alpha   90.00
_cell.angle_beta   90.00
_cell.angle_gamma   90.00
#
_symmetry.space_group_name_H-M   'P 1'
#
loop_
_entity.id
_entity.type
_entity.pdbx_description
1 polymer ?
#
loop_
_entity_poly.entity_id
_entity_poly.type
_entity_poly.pdbx_seq_one_letter_code
_entity_poly.pdbx_strand_id
1 'polypeptide(L)'
;MEKKRTRCGGFLLAEVITATALLGLIVVGLMVSMNGFALVNDSQWARQRCTAAAQAQLDSLAATGKPIEPSACRRLWPGVEISMTRSPGAGPWAGLELIEVTATAQAGPRRITVRLARYLGQSSPPAARSTGLPPVRSMGVPPMSTRGILPPSVLLTNDPPPIMRCSKSGQDAQTIHGRDAHGTETPHGVTTNVAEGGRS
;
A
#
# COMPACT_ATOMS: atom_id res chain seq x y z
N MET A 1 -51.00 -62.98 19.13
CA MET A 1 -50.11 -62.43 18.07
C MET A 1 -50.21 -60.92 18.10
N GLU A 2 -49.20 -60.26 18.68
CA GLU A 2 -49.23 -58.83 18.95
C GLU A 2 -48.48 -58.07 17.85
N LYS A 3 -49.23 -57.34 17.03
CA LYS A 3 -48.71 -56.62 15.86
C LYS A 3 -48.23 -55.24 16.30
N LYS A 4 -46.96 -55.15 16.71
CA LYS A 4 -46.29 -53.87 17.04
C LYS A 4 -46.31 -52.95 15.81
N ARG A 5 -47.15 -51.92 15.83
CA ARG A 5 -47.15 -50.86 14.81
C ARG A 5 -46.04 -49.86 15.12
N THR A 6 -44.97 -49.92 14.33
CA THR A 6 -43.90 -48.92 14.29
C THR A 6 -44.40 -47.64 13.62
N ARG A 7 -45.03 -46.76 14.40
CA ARG A 7 -45.35 -45.38 14.00
C ARG A 7 -44.29 -44.42 14.55
N CYS A 8 -43.10 -44.42 13.95
CA CYS A 8 -42.03 -43.45 14.27
C CYS A 8 -41.32 -42.89 13.01
N GLY A 9 -41.96 -42.94 11.83
CA GLY A 9 -41.30 -42.55 10.57
C GLY A 9 -41.23 -41.03 10.29
N GLY A 10 -42.15 -40.23 10.84
CA GLY A 10 -42.25 -38.80 10.49
C GLY A 10 -41.18 -37.91 11.15
N PHE A 11 -40.77 -38.24 12.37
CA PHE A 11 -39.84 -37.40 13.14
C PHE A 11 -38.42 -37.42 12.55
N LEU A 12 -37.92 -38.60 12.16
CA LEU A 12 -36.59 -38.74 11.54
C LEU A 12 -36.51 -38.00 10.18
N LEU A 13 -37.58 -38.02 9.39
CA LEU A 13 -37.59 -37.31 8.12
C LEU A 13 -37.54 -35.79 8.33
N ALA A 14 -38.27 -35.27 9.32
CA ALA A 14 -38.24 -33.84 9.65
C ALA A 14 -36.84 -33.40 10.08
N GLU A 15 -36.17 -34.17 10.94
CA GLU A 15 -34.81 -33.88 11.40
C GLU A 15 -33.81 -33.87 10.23
N VAL A 16 -33.87 -34.87 9.33
CA VAL A 16 -32.99 -34.92 8.16
C VAL A 16 -33.24 -33.75 7.22
N ILE A 17 -34.49 -33.37 7.00
CA ILE A 17 -34.84 -32.21 6.15
C ILE A 17 -34.29 -30.92 6.79
N THR A 18 -34.51 -30.70 8.09
CA THR A 18 -34.02 -29.50 8.78
C THR A 18 -32.49 -29.44 8.79
N ALA A 19 -31.80 -30.56 9.06
CA ALA A 19 -30.34 -30.63 9.03
C ALA A 19 -29.80 -30.33 7.63
N THR A 20 -30.42 -30.89 6.59
CA THR A 20 -30.03 -30.65 5.19
C THR A 20 -30.24 -29.20 4.80
N ALA A 21 -31.37 -28.59 5.18
CA ALA A 21 -31.67 -27.19 4.91
C ALA A 21 -30.67 -26.25 5.61
N LEU A 22 -30.35 -26.51 6.88
CA LEU A 22 -29.39 -25.73 7.65
C LEU A 22 -27.98 -25.84 7.06
N LEU A 23 -27.56 -27.05 6.68
CA LEU A 23 -26.29 -27.27 5.99
C LEU A 23 -26.23 -26.51 4.67
N GLY A 24 -27.30 -26.55 3.87
CA GLY A 24 -27.40 -25.81 2.62
C GLY A 24 -27.24 -24.30 2.82
N LEU A 25 -27.90 -23.73 3.83
CA LEU A 25 -27.78 -22.32 4.18
C LEU A 25 -26.34 -21.94 4.55
N ILE A 26 -25.66 -22.77 5.35
CA ILE A 26 -24.26 -22.55 5.76
C ILE A 26 -23.33 -22.57 4.54
N VAL A 27 -23.49 -23.54 3.63
CA VAL A 27 -22.66 -23.65 2.42
C VAL A 27 -22.84 -22.42 1.52
N VAL A 28 -24.07 -21.96 1.31
CA VAL A 28 -24.34 -20.73 0.53
C VAL A 28 -23.70 -19.51 1.21
N GLY A 29 -23.84 -19.37 2.53
CA GLY A 29 -23.21 -18.29 3.29
C GLY A 29 -21.68 -18.27 3.19
N LEU A 30 -21.06 -19.46 3.20
CA LEU A 30 -19.62 -19.61 3.02
C LEU A 30 -19.19 -19.22 1.60
N MET A 31 -19.90 -19.66 0.56
CA MET A 31 -19.60 -19.29 -0.82
C MET A 31 -19.65 -17.78 -1.04
N VAL A 32 -20.66 -17.10 -0.48
CA VAL A 32 -20.77 -15.63 -0.56
C VAL A 32 -19.60 -14.95 0.17
N SER A 33 -19.21 -15.48 1.33
CA SER A 33 -18.10 -14.93 2.14
C SER A 33 -16.75 -15.10 1.44
N MET A 34 -16.47 -16.25 0.83
CA MET A 34 -15.25 -16.49 0.05
C MET A 34 -15.10 -15.50 -1.11
N ASN A 35 -16.18 -15.21 -1.82
CA ASN A 35 -16.18 -14.23 -2.91
C ASN A 35 -15.90 -12.81 -2.40
N GLY A 36 -16.45 -12.44 -1.24
CA GLY A 36 -16.15 -11.16 -0.59
C GLY A 36 -14.68 -11.02 -0.19
N PHE A 37 -14.08 -12.08 0.37
CA PHE A 37 -12.68 -12.05 0.78
C PHE A 37 -11.70 -11.95 -0.39
N ALA A 38 -12.02 -12.51 -1.56
CA ALA A 38 -11.18 -12.39 -2.74
C ALA A 38 -10.96 -10.92 -3.15
N LEU A 39 -12.04 -10.13 -3.20
CA LEU A 39 -11.97 -8.71 -3.57
C LEU A 39 -11.17 -7.87 -2.56
N VAL A 40 -11.33 -8.15 -1.27
CA VAL A 40 -10.57 -7.48 -0.21
C VAL A 40 -9.10 -7.86 -0.31
N ASN A 41 -8.81 -9.14 -0.54
CA ASN A 41 -7.46 -9.66 -0.65
C ASN A 41 -6.71 -9.01 -1.83
N ASP A 42 -7.33 -8.91 -3.00
CA ASP A 42 -6.73 -8.27 -4.17
C ASP A 42 -6.37 -6.79 -3.90
N SER A 43 -7.26 -6.08 -3.21
CA SER A 43 -7.03 -4.68 -2.82
C SER A 43 -5.85 -4.54 -1.85
N GLN A 44 -5.75 -5.45 -0.87
CA GLN A 44 -4.63 -5.45 0.09
C GLN A 44 -3.31 -5.80 -0.58
N TRP A 45 -3.31 -6.80 -1.46
CA TRP A 45 -2.12 -7.15 -2.25
C TRP A 45 -1.63 -6.01 -3.14
N ALA A 46 -2.55 -5.34 -3.85
CA ALA A 46 -2.21 -4.18 -4.67
C ALA A 46 -1.57 -3.07 -3.82
N ARG A 47 -2.14 -2.80 -2.65
CA ARG A 47 -1.59 -1.81 -1.71
C ARG A 47 -0.20 -2.18 -1.21
N GLN A 48 0.01 -3.43 -0.80
CA GLN A 48 1.32 -3.91 -0.35
C GLN A 48 2.37 -3.82 -1.46
N ARG A 49 2.01 -4.17 -2.70
CA ARG A 49 2.90 -4.03 -3.87
C ARG A 49 3.26 -2.57 -4.14
N CYS A 50 2.29 -1.65 -4.12
CA CYS A 50 2.56 -0.22 -4.27
C CYS A 50 3.49 0.31 -3.18
N THR A 51 3.25 -0.08 -1.91
CA THR A 51 4.13 0.29 -0.79
C THR A 51 5.55 -0.25 -0.97
N ALA A 52 5.69 -1.53 -1.33
CA ALA A 52 6.99 -2.15 -1.56
C ALA A 52 7.75 -1.48 -2.72
N ALA A 53 7.06 -1.17 -3.81
CA ALA A 53 7.63 -0.49 -4.97
C ALA A 53 8.09 0.94 -4.64
N ALA A 54 7.24 1.72 -3.97
CA ALA A 54 7.58 3.08 -3.55
C ALA A 54 8.75 3.09 -2.54
N GLN A 55 8.76 2.15 -1.59
CA GLN A 55 9.83 1.99 -0.62
C GLN A 55 11.15 1.62 -1.29
N ALA A 56 11.15 0.62 -2.18
CA ALA A 56 12.35 0.21 -2.90
C ALA A 56 12.92 1.35 -3.76
N GLN A 57 12.06 2.18 -4.36
CA GLN A 57 12.49 3.36 -5.11
C GLN A 57 13.24 4.37 -4.21
N LEU A 58 12.68 4.67 -3.03
CA LEU A 58 13.31 5.56 -2.04
C LEU A 58 14.61 4.96 -1.51
N ASP A 59 14.66 3.65 -1.28
CA ASP A 59 15.84 2.96 -0.77
C ASP A 59 16.95 2.88 -1.83
N SER A 60 16.62 2.65 -3.11
CA SER A 60 17.58 2.73 -4.23
C SER A 60 18.19 4.13 -4.35
N LEU A 61 17.37 5.18 -4.24
CA LEU A 61 17.86 6.55 -4.26
C LEU A 61 18.76 6.86 -3.06
N ALA A 62 18.38 6.40 -1.87
CA ALA A 62 19.20 6.59 -0.68
C ALA A 62 20.55 5.86 -0.77
N ALA A 63 20.55 4.63 -1.28
CA ALA A 63 21.75 3.79 -1.33
C ALA A 63 22.69 4.14 -2.51
N THR A 64 22.13 4.48 -3.67
CA THR A 64 22.91 4.63 -4.91
C THR A 64 22.86 6.03 -5.52
N GLY A 65 21.97 6.89 -5.03
CA GLY A 65 21.64 8.18 -5.66
C GLY A 65 20.83 8.06 -6.95
N LYS A 66 20.50 6.84 -7.40
CA LYS A 66 19.83 6.60 -8.68
C LYS A 66 18.45 5.95 -8.49
N PRO A 67 17.43 6.36 -9.26
CA PRO A 67 16.14 5.69 -9.29
C PRO A 67 16.29 4.27 -9.87
N ILE A 68 15.42 3.35 -9.48
CA ILE A 68 15.34 2.03 -10.12
C ILE A 68 14.91 2.24 -11.58
N GLU A 69 15.51 1.48 -12.49
CA GLU A 69 15.17 1.53 -13.91
C GLU A 69 13.69 1.17 -14.13
N PRO A 70 12.93 1.91 -14.96
CA PRO A 70 11.51 1.62 -15.19
C PRO A 70 11.22 0.20 -15.68
N SER A 71 12.12 -0.38 -16.48
CA SER A 71 12.00 -1.76 -16.98
C SER A 71 12.10 -2.78 -15.83
N ALA A 72 13.04 -2.58 -14.90
CA ALA A 72 13.20 -3.39 -13.71
C ALA A 72 12.00 -3.24 -12.77
N CYS A 73 11.47 -2.03 -12.60
CA CYS A 73 10.24 -1.80 -11.84
C CYS A 73 9.05 -2.58 -12.40
N ARG A 74 8.82 -2.54 -13.72
CA ARG A 74 7.73 -3.31 -14.36
C ARG A 74 7.90 -4.82 -14.20
N ARG A 75 9.14 -5.31 -14.17
CA ARG A 75 9.45 -6.73 -13.95
C ARG A 75 9.20 -7.15 -12.50
N LEU A 76 9.60 -6.33 -11.54
CA LEU A 76 9.47 -6.63 -10.10
C LEU A 76 8.03 -6.45 -9.60
N TRP A 77 7.34 -5.41 -10.07
CA TRP A 77 5.98 -5.05 -9.66
C TRP A 77 5.09 -4.84 -10.89
N PRO A 78 4.64 -5.92 -11.55
CA PRO A 78 3.77 -5.82 -12.70
C PRO A 78 2.46 -5.11 -12.33
N GLY A 79 2.01 -4.21 -13.20
CA GLY A 79 0.79 -3.42 -13.00
C GLY A 79 0.91 -2.25 -12.01
N VAL A 80 2.11 -1.98 -11.48
CA VAL A 80 2.39 -0.79 -10.66
C VAL A 80 3.02 0.30 -11.52
N GLU A 81 2.38 1.46 -11.56
CA GLU A 81 2.93 2.69 -12.16
C GLU A 81 3.56 3.54 -11.06
N ILE A 82 4.81 3.95 -11.25
CA ILE A 82 5.58 4.72 -10.27
C ILE A 82 5.91 6.08 -10.88
N SER A 83 5.58 7.16 -10.17
CA SER A 83 6.02 8.51 -10.46
C SER A 83 6.77 9.09 -9.27
N MET A 84 7.67 10.03 -9.53
CA MET A 84 8.52 10.63 -8.51
C MET A 84 8.61 12.13 -8.73
N THR A 85 8.45 12.87 -7.65
CA THR A 85 8.60 14.33 -7.61
C THR A 85 9.68 14.67 -6.59
N ARG A 86 10.49 15.68 -6.91
CA ARG A 86 11.53 16.19 -6.01
C ARG A 86 11.25 17.65 -5.70
N SER A 87 11.41 18.03 -4.44
CA SER A 87 11.29 19.42 -4.00
C SER A 87 12.36 19.76 -2.98
N PRO A 88 12.80 21.03 -2.89
CA PRO A 88 13.73 21.44 -1.85
C PRO A 88 13.09 21.30 -0.46
N GLY A 89 13.86 20.80 0.51
CA GLY A 89 13.43 20.77 1.90
C GLY A 89 13.28 22.19 2.47
N ALA A 90 12.28 22.38 3.32
CA ALA A 90 11.98 23.66 3.95
C ALA A 90 12.28 23.63 5.47
N GLY A 91 12.53 24.81 6.04
CA GLY A 91 12.72 24.99 7.48
C GLY A 91 13.92 24.18 8.03
N PRO A 92 13.73 23.32 9.04
CA PRO A 92 14.82 22.49 9.60
C PRO A 92 15.45 21.53 8.60
N TRP A 93 14.79 21.28 7.47
CA TRP A 93 15.26 20.39 6.41
C TRP A 93 15.87 21.16 5.23
N ALA A 94 16.13 22.47 5.39
CA ALA A 94 16.81 23.27 4.39
C ALA A 94 18.19 22.66 4.07
N GLY A 95 18.50 22.53 2.78
CA GLY A 95 19.70 21.82 2.31
C GLY A 95 19.51 20.32 2.08
N LEU A 96 18.35 19.75 2.44
CA LEU A 96 17.94 18.41 2.00
C LEU A 96 17.00 18.51 0.79
N GLU A 97 16.82 17.39 0.11
CA GLU A 97 15.86 17.21 -0.99
C GLU A 97 14.73 16.30 -0.50
N LEU A 98 13.48 16.77 -0.57
CA LEU A 98 12.30 15.94 -0.32
C LEU A 98 11.98 15.17 -1.59
N ILE A 99 12.11 13.85 -1.51
CA ILE A 99 11.69 12.95 -2.58
C ILE A 99 10.34 12.38 -2.23
N GLU A 100 9.35 12.63 -3.08
CA GLU A 100 8.04 12.00 -3.00
C GLU A 100 7.87 10.98 -4.13
N VAL A 101 7.51 9.76 -3.77
CA VAL A 101 7.23 8.67 -4.72
C VAL A 101 5.75 8.31 -4.62
N THR A 102 5.07 8.36 -5.75
CA THR A 102 3.68 7.93 -5.89
C THR A 102 3.65 6.62 -6.68
N ALA A 103 3.10 5.56 -6.09
CA ALA A 103 2.87 4.29 -6.75
C ALA A 103 1.37 4.05 -6.90
N THR A 104 0.92 3.72 -8.11
CA THR A 104 -0.49 3.43 -8.40
C THR A 104 -0.66 2.06 -9.03
N ALA A 105 -1.73 1.36 -8.68
CA ALA A 105 -2.08 0.06 -9.25
C ALA A 105 -3.61 -0.10 -9.33
N GLN A 106 -4.07 -0.95 -10.26
CA GLN A 106 -5.49 -1.28 -10.40
C GLN A 106 -5.80 -2.57 -9.63
N ALA A 107 -6.84 -2.55 -8.79
CA ALA A 107 -7.37 -3.71 -8.05
C ALA A 107 -8.87 -3.85 -8.34
N GLY A 108 -9.20 -4.66 -9.35
CA GLY A 108 -10.56 -4.75 -9.88
C GLY A 108 -11.05 -3.38 -10.38
N PRO A 109 -12.20 -2.86 -9.92
CA PRO A 109 -12.70 -1.55 -10.33
C PRO A 109 -12.01 -0.37 -9.61
N ARG A 110 -11.19 -0.62 -8.59
CA ARG A 110 -10.59 0.44 -7.76
C ARG A 110 -9.14 0.70 -8.15
N ARG A 111 -8.78 1.98 -8.27
CA ARG A 111 -7.38 2.42 -8.38
C ARG A 111 -6.82 2.68 -6.98
N ILE A 112 -5.73 2.00 -6.64
CA ILE A 112 -5.02 2.17 -5.37
C ILE A 112 -3.81 3.06 -5.61
N THR A 113 -3.70 4.13 -4.83
CA THR A 113 -2.57 5.08 -4.87
C THR A 113 -1.89 5.14 -3.52
N VAL A 114 -0.59 4.92 -3.49
CA VAL A 114 0.27 5.03 -2.30
C VAL A 114 1.28 6.13 -2.55
N ARG A 115 1.43 7.07 -1.61
CA ARG A 115 2.43 8.13 -1.64
C ARG A 115 3.35 7.95 -0.44
N LEU A 116 4.65 7.87 -0.69
CA LEU A 116 5.69 7.87 0.33
C LEU A 116 6.65 9.02 0.07
N ALA A 117 7.18 9.61 1.13
CA ALA A 117 8.14 10.69 1.02
C ALA A 117 9.31 10.49 1.97
N ARG A 118 10.52 10.88 1.56
CA ARG A 118 11.72 10.86 2.38
C ARG A 118 12.63 12.04 2.03
N TYR A 119 13.20 12.67 3.05
CA TYR A 119 14.28 13.64 2.86
C TYR A 119 15.61 12.90 2.63
N LEU A 120 16.30 13.26 1.57
CA LEU A 120 17.64 12.75 1.24
C LEU A 120 18.63 13.93 1.21
N GLY A 121 19.91 13.64 1.47
CA GLY A 121 20.96 14.62 1.24
C GLY A 121 21.00 15.01 -0.23
N GLN A 122 21.25 16.28 -0.54
CA GLN A 122 21.40 16.72 -1.93
C GLN A 122 22.48 15.88 -2.61
N SER A 123 22.07 15.09 -3.60
CA SER A 123 23.00 14.46 -4.53
C SER A 123 23.53 15.55 -5.47
N SER A 124 24.26 16.52 -4.92
CA SER A 124 25.02 17.46 -5.72
C SER A 124 25.89 16.62 -6.66
N PRO A 125 25.70 16.70 -7.99
CA PRO A 125 26.69 16.15 -8.90
C PRO A 125 28.01 16.80 -8.48
N PRO A 126 29.11 16.04 -8.30
CA PRO A 126 30.34 16.59 -7.75
C PRO A 126 30.68 17.82 -8.59
N ALA A 127 30.41 19.00 -8.03
CA ALA A 127 30.68 20.27 -8.66
C ALA A 127 32.15 20.17 -9.02
N ALA A 128 32.42 20.20 -10.33
CA ALA A 128 33.71 19.90 -10.93
C ALA A 128 34.78 20.35 -9.96
N ARG A 129 35.44 19.38 -9.30
CA ARG A 129 36.57 19.68 -8.43
C ARG A 129 37.54 20.36 -9.36
N SER A 130 37.55 21.69 -9.30
CA SER A 130 38.60 22.53 -9.81
C SER A 130 39.89 21.86 -9.39
N THR A 131 40.63 21.38 -10.38
CA THR A 131 41.87 20.63 -10.26
C THR A 131 42.96 21.56 -9.74
N GLY A 132 42.79 22.06 -8.51
CA GLY A 132 43.83 22.73 -7.75
C GLY A 132 44.37 21.73 -6.74
N LEU A 133 45.33 20.90 -7.16
CA LEU A 133 46.12 20.07 -6.25
C LEU A 133 46.84 20.96 -5.23
N PRO A 134 46.62 20.80 -3.91
CA PRO A 134 47.66 21.12 -2.95
C PRO A 134 48.72 19.98 -2.92
N PRO A 135 49.99 20.31 -2.63
CA PRO A 135 51.10 19.36 -2.67
C PRO A 135 50.94 18.21 -1.67
N VAL A 136 51.22 17.01 -2.15
CA VAL A 136 51.29 15.76 -1.39
C VAL A 136 52.30 15.91 -0.25
N ARG A 137 51.82 16.02 0.98
CA ARG A 137 52.66 15.82 2.17
C ARG A 137 52.53 14.37 2.60
N SER A 138 53.52 13.57 2.19
CA SER A 138 53.75 12.22 2.70
C SER A 138 53.89 12.28 4.22
N MET A 139 52.90 11.74 4.94
CA MET A 139 53.00 11.49 6.38
C MET A 139 52.76 10.01 6.62
N GLY A 140 53.67 9.46 7.43
CA GLY A 140 53.96 8.05 7.57
C GLY A 140 52.79 7.19 8.03
N VAL A 141 52.86 5.94 7.58
CA VAL A 141 51.98 4.83 7.95
C VAL A 141 52.22 4.48 9.43
N PRO A 142 51.24 4.63 10.33
CA PRO A 142 51.33 4.04 11.65
C PRO A 142 51.03 2.52 11.60
N PRO A 143 51.67 1.71 12.46
CA PRO A 143 51.54 0.27 12.47
C PRO A 143 50.16 -0.21 12.95
N MET A 144 49.70 -1.30 12.34
CA MET A 144 48.48 -2.03 12.67
C MET A 144 48.43 -2.44 14.15
N SER A 145 47.41 -1.96 14.86
CA SER A 145 46.96 -2.54 16.13
C SER A 145 45.80 -3.49 15.86
N THR A 146 46.14 -4.76 15.68
CA THR A 146 45.19 -5.88 15.65
C THR A 146 44.78 -6.21 17.07
N ARG A 147 43.65 -5.68 17.56
CA ARG A 147 42.94 -6.25 18.72
C ARG A 147 41.52 -5.69 18.86
N GLY A 148 40.56 -6.61 18.75
CA GLY A 148 39.51 -6.71 19.75
C GLY A 148 38.08 -6.39 19.31
N ILE A 149 37.25 -7.43 19.43
CA ILE A 149 35.87 -7.38 19.92
C ILE A 149 34.81 -7.09 18.84
N LEU A 150 34.28 -8.18 18.30
CA LEU A 150 32.96 -8.24 17.69
C LEU A 150 31.91 -7.71 18.70
N PRO A 151 31.06 -6.74 18.34
CA PRO A 151 29.91 -6.41 19.16
C PRO A 151 28.92 -7.59 19.13
N PRO A 152 28.24 -7.88 20.26
CA PRO A 152 27.19 -8.87 20.29
C PRO A 152 26.07 -8.46 19.34
N SER A 153 25.57 -9.44 18.60
CA SER A 153 24.39 -9.34 17.76
C SER A 153 23.29 -8.55 18.47
N VAL A 154 22.96 -7.38 17.93
CA VAL A 154 21.80 -6.60 18.33
C VAL A 154 20.59 -7.47 18.04
N LEU A 155 19.98 -7.99 19.12
CA LEU A 155 18.66 -8.58 19.08
C LEU A 155 17.73 -7.57 18.39
N LEU A 156 17.12 -7.98 17.28
CA LEU A 156 15.91 -7.36 16.75
C LEU A 156 14.92 -7.26 17.90
N THR A 157 14.72 -6.06 18.43
CA THR A 157 13.53 -5.79 19.24
C THR A 157 12.37 -5.82 18.25
N ASN A 158 11.49 -6.80 18.43
CA ASN A 158 10.20 -6.84 17.75
C ASN A 158 9.29 -5.78 18.37
N ASP A 159 9.72 -4.51 18.38
CA ASP A 159 8.79 -3.43 18.58
C ASP A 159 7.96 -3.32 17.29
N PRO A 160 6.64 -3.55 17.35
CA PRO A 160 5.81 -3.33 16.19
C PRO A 160 5.99 -1.87 15.76
N PRO A 161 6.26 -1.60 14.47
CA PRO A 161 6.38 -0.24 13.99
C PRO A 161 5.10 0.51 14.37
N PRO A 162 5.20 1.81 14.72
CA PRO A 162 4.03 2.62 15.02
C PRO A 162 3.03 2.44 13.88
N ILE A 163 1.84 1.93 14.20
CA ILE A 163 0.76 1.75 13.25
C ILE A 163 0.52 3.12 12.62
N MET A 164 1.06 3.31 11.43
CA MET A 164 0.88 4.51 10.65
C MET A 164 -0.61 4.54 10.34
N ARG A 165 -1.36 5.35 11.10
CA ARG A 165 -2.79 5.58 10.87
C ARG A 165 -2.90 6.05 9.43
N CYS A 166 -3.34 5.15 8.57
CA CYS A 166 -3.75 5.50 7.24
C CYS A 166 -4.94 6.43 7.42
N SER A 167 -4.68 7.74 7.32
CA SER A 167 -5.73 8.73 7.22
C SER A 167 -6.56 8.33 6.01
N LYS A 168 -7.78 7.84 6.25
CA LYS A 168 -8.81 7.64 5.23
C LYS A 168 -9.17 9.03 4.69
N SER A 169 -8.30 9.55 3.84
CA SER A 169 -8.59 10.71 3.02
C SER A 169 -9.42 10.22 1.84
N GLY A 170 -10.73 10.49 1.92
CA GLY A 170 -11.60 10.67 0.76
C GLY A 170 -12.03 9.43 0.01
N GLN A 171 -13.15 8.84 0.41
CA GLN A 171 -14.19 8.35 -0.53
C GLN A 171 -15.47 7.99 0.23
N ASP A 172 -16.11 8.99 0.82
CA ASP A 172 -17.54 8.95 1.15
C ASP A 172 -18.15 10.25 0.63
N ALA A 173 -18.46 10.29 -0.66
CA ALA A 173 -19.54 11.15 -1.14
C ALA A 173 -20.85 10.45 -0.72
N GLN A 174 -21.17 10.52 0.57
CA GLN A 174 -22.54 10.30 1.02
C GLN A 174 -23.35 11.50 0.55
N THR A 175 -24.07 11.34 -0.56
CA THR A 175 -25.21 12.18 -0.88
C THR A 175 -26.27 11.92 0.18
N ILE A 176 -26.22 12.70 1.27
CA ILE A 176 -27.32 12.81 2.21
C ILE A 176 -28.43 13.53 1.45
N HIS A 177 -29.45 12.80 1.02
CA HIS A 177 -30.71 13.39 0.59
C HIS A 177 -31.39 14.00 1.83
N GLY A 178 -31.05 15.25 2.12
CA GLY A 178 -31.85 16.13 2.97
C GLY A 178 -33.22 16.29 2.32
N ARG A 179 -34.25 15.79 2.99
CA ARG A 179 -35.65 15.97 2.60
C ARG A 179 -36.16 17.20 3.33
N ASP A 180 -35.93 18.36 2.73
CA ASP A 180 -36.51 19.61 3.22
C ASP A 180 -37.88 19.82 2.57
N ALA A 181 -38.89 19.90 3.42
CA ALA A 181 -40.20 20.43 3.07
C ALA A 181 -40.10 21.96 3.04
N HIS A 182 -40.67 22.55 1.99
CA HIS A 182 -40.77 23.99 1.70
C HIS A 182 -39.57 24.65 1.00
N GLY A 183 -39.82 25.01 -0.27
CA GLY A 183 -39.78 26.42 -0.64
C GLY A 183 -38.61 26.87 -1.50
N THR A 184 -38.95 27.21 -2.74
CA THR A 184 -38.28 28.18 -3.63
C THR A 184 -36.95 27.80 -4.27
N GLU A 185 -37.08 27.48 -5.56
CA GLU A 185 -36.03 27.35 -6.56
C GLU A 185 -35.18 28.62 -6.68
N THR A 186 -33.85 28.44 -6.73
CA THR A 186 -32.95 29.38 -7.42
C THR A 186 -32.00 28.57 -8.30
N PRO A 187 -31.82 28.91 -9.59
CA PRO A 187 -31.02 28.11 -10.50
C PRO A 187 -29.66 28.76 -10.75
N HIS A 188 -28.58 28.28 -10.11
CA HIS A 188 -27.22 28.59 -10.58
C HIS A 188 -26.24 27.45 -10.36
N GLY A 189 -25.69 26.95 -11.48
CA GLY A 189 -24.30 26.51 -11.59
C GLY A 189 -23.96 25.08 -11.15
N VAL A 190 -24.47 24.07 -11.85
CA VAL A 190 -23.88 22.71 -11.79
C VAL A 190 -22.76 22.61 -12.82
N THR A 191 -21.53 22.50 -12.34
CA THR A 191 -20.37 22.06 -13.13
C THR A 191 -20.47 20.56 -13.38
N THR A 192 -20.54 20.17 -14.65
CA THR A 192 -20.50 18.78 -15.08
C THR A 192 -19.05 18.29 -15.08
N ASN A 193 -18.73 17.29 -14.26
CA ASN A 193 -17.51 16.50 -14.44
C ASN A 193 -17.75 15.51 -15.58
N VAL A 194 -17.13 15.78 -16.73
CA VAL A 194 -17.06 14.88 -17.87
C VAL A 194 -16.10 13.74 -17.49
N ALA A 195 -16.65 12.55 -17.31
CA ALA A 195 -15.88 11.32 -17.26
C ALA A 195 -15.65 10.83 -18.71
N GLU A 196 -14.47 11.10 -19.27
CA GLU A 196 -14.02 10.44 -20.49
C GLU A 196 -13.71 8.97 -20.19
N GLY A 197 -14.65 8.09 -20.54
CA GLY A 197 -14.44 6.65 -20.63
C GLY A 197 -13.77 6.31 -21.96
N GLY A 198 -12.44 6.28 -21.98
CA GLY A 198 -11.67 5.68 -23.07
C GLY A 198 -11.72 4.15 -22.97
N ARG A 199 -12.48 3.50 -23.85
CA ARG A 199 -12.35 2.07 -24.14
C ARG A 199 -11.14 1.84 -25.03
N SER A 200 -10.34 0.84 -24.71
CA SER A 200 -9.55 0.07 -25.68
C SER A 200 -9.63 -1.39 -25.27
#